data_AF-A0A5S3N7Y0-F1
#
_entry.id   AF-A0A5S3N7Y0-F1
#
_cell.length_a   1.000
_cell.length_b   1.000
_cell.length_c   1.000
_cell.angle_alpha   90.00
_cell.angle_beta   90.00
_cell.angle_gamma   90.00
#
_symmetry.space_group_name_H-M   'P 1'
#
loop_
_entity.id
_entity.type
_entity.pdbx_description
1 polymer ?
#
loop_
_entity_poly.entity_id
_entity_poly.type
_entity_poly.pdbx_seq_one_letter_code
_entity_poly.pdbx_strand_id
1 'polypeptide(L)'
;MDKKEIVKILEEKHQILFDWLQNQPEEIWEKAPEGKWTTAQQIQHLVDSLQLLNNALSYPRFFLKHKFGLCNRETRDYDFIVKNYQKKLIENKDQAAFFNRKLKKPVLKNRERLLNRLQIQNKKLQYKVNKISDLNLDTLVIPHPLMGKMTIREIVMWTAYHTEHHTNILKEKYSNIL
;
A
#
# COMPACT_ATOMS: atom_id res chain seq x y z
N MET A 1 5.21 -2.04 16.95
CA MET A 1 4.70 -3.34 16.48
C MET A 1 5.86 -4.24 16.12
N ASP A 2 5.85 -5.47 16.62
CA ASP A 2 6.79 -6.50 16.23
C ASP A 2 6.46 -7.05 14.81
N LYS A 3 7.31 -7.95 14.30
CA LYS A 3 7.13 -8.53 12.96
C LYS A 3 5.86 -9.35 12.82
N LYS A 4 5.49 -10.12 13.85
CA LYS A 4 4.32 -11.00 13.82
C LYS A 4 3.05 -10.16 13.75
N GLU A 5 2.99 -9.09 14.55
CA GLU A 5 1.91 -8.12 14.52
C GLU A 5 1.79 -7.44 13.15
N ILE A 6 2.91 -7.00 12.57
CA ILE A 6 2.93 -6.35 11.25
C ILE A 6 2.45 -7.30 10.13
N VAL A 7 2.94 -8.54 10.14
CA VAL A 7 2.52 -9.56 9.16
C VAL A 7 1.04 -9.89 9.32
N LYS A 8 0.54 -9.97 10.57
CA LYS A 8 -0.88 -10.19 10.87
C LYS A 8 -1.74 -9.05 10.31
N ILE A 9 -1.42 -7.79 10.59
CA ILE A 9 -2.24 -6.68 10.06
C ILE A 9 -2.15 -6.55 8.54
N LEU A 10 -1.01 -6.88 7.92
CA LEU A 10 -0.91 -6.93 6.46
C LEU A 10 -1.87 -7.96 5.89
N GLU A 11 -1.95 -9.15 6.49
CA GLU A 11 -2.89 -10.18 6.06
C GLU A 11 -4.34 -9.72 6.24
N GLU A 12 -4.68 -9.26 7.44
CA GLU A 12 -6.04 -8.83 7.79
C GLU A 12 -6.56 -7.73 6.86
N LYS A 13 -5.77 -6.66 6.64
CA LYS A 13 -6.22 -5.54 5.80
C LYS A 13 -6.39 -5.92 4.33
N HIS A 14 -5.58 -6.85 3.81
CA HIS A 14 -5.76 -7.34 2.44
C HIS A 14 -6.93 -8.32 2.34
N GLN A 15 -7.15 -9.18 3.34
CA GLN A 15 -8.28 -10.09 3.34
C GLN A 15 -9.61 -9.31 3.37
N ILE A 16 -9.72 -8.27 4.19
CA ILE A 16 -10.90 -7.39 4.23
C ILE A 16 -11.18 -6.76 2.85
N LEU A 17 -10.15 -6.38 2.09
CA LEU A 17 -10.29 -5.88 0.72
C LEU A 17 -10.82 -6.98 -0.21
N PHE A 18 -10.20 -8.17 -0.18
CA PHE A 18 -10.60 -9.29 -1.04
C PHE A 18 -12.02 -9.75 -0.76
N ASP A 19 -12.39 -9.88 0.52
CA ASP A 19 -13.75 -10.25 0.94
C ASP A 19 -14.76 -9.21 0.46
N TRP A 20 -14.45 -7.92 0.56
CA TRP A 20 -15.32 -6.87 0.02
C TRP A 20 -15.50 -7.03 -1.49
N LEU A 21 -14.40 -7.16 -2.25
CA LEU A 21 -14.42 -7.30 -3.72
C LEU A 21 -15.13 -8.57 -4.21
N GLN A 22 -15.07 -9.65 -3.44
CA GLN A 22 -15.75 -10.91 -3.76
C GLN A 22 -17.27 -10.78 -3.58
N ASN A 23 -17.72 -9.94 -2.65
CA ASN A 23 -19.13 -9.70 -2.36
C ASN A 23 -19.75 -8.58 -3.21
N GLN A 24 -19.03 -8.02 -4.20
CA GLN A 24 -19.57 -7.04 -5.14
C GLN A 24 -19.83 -7.67 -6.51
N PRO A 25 -20.82 -7.17 -7.29
CA PRO A 25 -20.98 -7.54 -8.69
C PRO A 25 -19.74 -7.16 -9.51
N GLU A 26 -19.41 -7.96 -10.52
CA GLU A 26 -18.19 -7.77 -11.30
C GLU A 26 -18.18 -6.44 -12.08
N GLU A 27 -19.37 -5.93 -12.42
CA GLU A 27 -19.57 -4.67 -13.12
C GLU A 27 -18.95 -3.48 -12.38
N ILE A 28 -18.84 -3.55 -11.04
CA ILE A 28 -18.21 -2.49 -10.23
C ILE A 28 -16.74 -2.28 -10.61
N TRP A 29 -16.09 -3.27 -11.23
CA TRP A 29 -14.67 -3.26 -11.57
C TRP A 29 -14.29 -2.03 -12.41
N GLU A 30 -15.11 -1.71 -13.41
CA GLU A 30 -14.86 -0.61 -14.35
C GLU A 30 -15.60 0.68 -13.98
N LYS A 31 -16.35 0.69 -12.87
CA LYS A 31 -17.15 1.85 -12.43
C LYS A 31 -16.38 2.75 -11.48
N ALA A 32 -16.74 4.04 -11.51
CA ALA A 32 -16.19 5.08 -10.64
C ALA A 32 -17.25 6.13 -10.33
N PRO A 33 -17.23 6.73 -9.12
CA PRO A 33 -17.84 8.03 -8.91
C PRO A 33 -17.24 9.08 -9.85
N GLU A 34 -17.99 10.15 -10.11
CA GLU A 34 -17.53 11.24 -10.96
C GLU A 34 -16.18 11.82 -10.48
N GLY A 35 -15.23 11.93 -11.41
CA GLY A 35 -13.89 12.47 -11.13
C GLY A 35 -13.01 11.60 -10.22
N LYS A 36 -13.39 10.34 -9.94
CA LYS A 36 -12.61 9.39 -9.13
C LYS A 36 -12.07 8.23 -9.97
N TRP A 37 -11.19 7.45 -9.36
CA TRP A 37 -10.67 6.23 -9.96
C TRP A 37 -11.74 5.15 -10.08
N THR A 38 -11.62 4.27 -11.07
CA THR A 38 -12.41 3.04 -11.08
C THR A 38 -11.95 2.09 -9.97
N THR A 39 -12.79 1.11 -9.62
CA THR A 39 -12.36 0.02 -8.72
C THR A 39 -11.06 -0.61 -9.22
N ALA A 40 -10.96 -0.90 -10.52
CA ALA A 40 -9.75 -1.44 -11.14
C ALA A 40 -8.51 -0.54 -10.96
N GLN A 41 -8.67 0.78 -11.02
CA GLN A 41 -7.59 1.74 -10.78
C GLN A 41 -7.12 1.75 -9.32
N GLN A 42 -8.04 1.64 -8.36
CA GLN A 42 -7.70 1.50 -6.93
C GLN A 42 -6.83 0.24 -6.70
N ILE A 43 -7.24 -0.90 -7.28
CA ILE A 43 -6.49 -2.17 -7.16
C ILE A 43 -5.14 -2.11 -7.89
N GLN A 44 -5.10 -1.53 -9.09
CA GLN A 44 -3.86 -1.35 -9.84
C GLN A 44 -2.84 -0.53 -9.05
N HIS A 45 -3.28 0.55 -8.39
CA HIS A 45 -2.42 1.38 -7.54
C HIS A 45 -1.84 0.61 -6.35
N LEU A 46 -2.67 -0.19 -5.66
CA LEU A 46 -2.19 -1.05 -4.58
C LEU A 46 -1.16 -2.08 -5.07
N VAL A 47 -1.41 -2.71 -6.21
CA VAL A 47 -0.48 -3.66 -6.86
C VAL A 47 0.86 -2.99 -7.16
N ASP A 48 0.84 -1.81 -7.76
CA ASP A 48 2.05 -1.09 -8.17
C ASP A 48 2.85 -0.61 -6.95
N SER A 49 2.17 -0.11 -5.91
CA SER A 49 2.78 0.30 -4.65
C SER A 49 3.51 -0.86 -3.96
N LEU A 50 2.84 -2.00 -3.82
CA LEU A 50 3.43 -3.20 -3.21
C LEU A 50 4.56 -3.78 -4.06
N GLN A 51 4.42 -3.82 -5.38
CA GLN A 51 5.48 -4.26 -6.29
C GLN A 51 6.71 -3.38 -6.15
N LEU A 52 6.54 -2.06 -6.10
CA LEU A 52 7.64 -1.10 -5.93
C LEU A 52 8.36 -1.34 -4.61
N LEU A 53 7.62 -1.51 -3.51
CA LEU A 53 8.20 -1.82 -2.21
C LEU A 53 8.95 -3.15 -2.23
N ASN A 54 8.34 -4.21 -2.77
CA ASN A 54 9.00 -5.52 -2.88
C ASN A 54 10.28 -5.47 -3.72
N ASN A 55 10.31 -4.66 -4.78
CA ASN A 55 11.50 -4.44 -5.59
C ASN A 55 12.57 -3.70 -4.79
N ALA A 56 12.19 -2.63 -4.08
CA ALA A 56 13.10 -1.89 -3.20
C ALA A 56 13.71 -2.81 -2.12
N LEU A 57 12.91 -3.67 -1.50
CA LEU A 57 13.35 -4.64 -0.50
C LEU A 57 14.05 -5.87 -1.11
N SER A 58 14.30 -5.90 -2.42
CA SER A 58 15.14 -6.91 -3.06
C SER A 58 16.57 -6.43 -3.29
N TYR A 59 16.84 -5.13 -3.11
CA TYR A 59 18.22 -4.63 -3.15
C TYR A 59 19.03 -5.12 -1.95
N PRO A 60 20.34 -5.37 -2.12
CA PRO A 60 21.22 -5.70 -1.01
C PRO A 60 21.20 -4.60 0.07
N ARG A 61 21.34 -5.01 1.34
CA ARG A 61 21.35 -4.09 2.49
C ARG A 61 22.33 -2.92 2.32
N PHE A 62 23.55 -3.21 1.86
CA PHE A 62 24.60 -2.19 1.71
C PHE A 62 24.19 -1.11 0.69
N PHE A 63 23.45 -1.50 -0.35
CA PHE A 63 22.97 -0.58 -1.38
C PHE A 63 21.92 0.38 -0.78
N LEU A 64 20.95 -0.15 -0.03
CA LEU A 64 19.94 0.67 0.64
C LEU A 64 20.60 1.64 1.63
N LYS A 65 21.55 1.15 2.44
CA LYS A 65 22.30 1.97 3.40
C LYS A 65 23.07 3.10 2.69
N HIS A 66 23.81 2.79 1.63
CA HIS A 66 24.62 3.79 0.93
C HIS A 66 23.76 4.84 0.22
N LYS A 67 22.69 4.40 -0.45
CA LYS A 67 21.84 5.30 -1.25
C LYS A 67 20.90 6.16 -0.41
N PHE A 68 20.36 5.61 0.67
CA PHE A 68 19.27 6.27 1.43
C PHE A 68 19.62 6.61 2.87
N GLY A 69 20.68 6.00 3.42
CA GLY A 69 21.16 6.21 4.78
C GLY A 69 20.52 5.27 5.80
N LEU A 70 20.79 5.59 7.07
CA LEU A 70 20.19 4.95 8.24
C LEU A 70 19.34 5.94 9.01
N CYS A 71 18.33 5.43 9.71
CA CYS A 71 17.55 6.20 10.67
C CYS A 71 18.38 6.39 11.94
N ASN A 72 18.41 7.61 12.46
CA ASN A 72 19.07 8.00 13.71
C ASN A 72 18.08 8.38 14.82
N ARG A 73 16.81 8.01 14.65
CA ARG A 73 15.73 8.22 15.62
C ARG A 73 15.04 6.90 15.90
N GLU A 74 14.25 6.87 16.96
CA GLU A 74 13.36 5.75 17.25
C GLU A 74 12.34 5.54 16.13
N THR A 75 11.93 4.28 15.96
CA THR A 75 10.92 3.91 14.98
C THR A 75 9.55 4.44 15.43
N ARG A 76 8.83 5.09 14.52
CA ARG A 76 7.48 5.59 14.80
C ARG A 76 6.51 4.43 14.96
N ASP A 77 5.55 4.59 15.86
CA ASP A 77 4.45 3.65 16.00
C ASP A 77 3.44 3.75 14.84
N TYR A 78 2.50 2.80 14.82
CA TYR A 78 1.48 2.69 13.79
C TYR A 78 0.59 3.94 13.73
N ASP A 79 0.11 4.40 14.88
CA ASP A 79 -0.80 5.54 14.97
C ASP A 79 -0.17 6.83 14.45
N PHE A 80 1.11 7.06 14.76
CA PHE A 80 1.86 8.19 14.22
C PHE A 80 1.92 8.12 12.69
N ILE A 81 2.22 6.94 12.13
CA ILE A 81 2.29 6.74 10.67
C ILE A 81 0.95 7.04 10.02
N VAL A 82 -0.14 6.52 10.59
CA VAL A 82 -1.51 6.75 10.11
C VAL A 82 -1.87 8.23 10.13
N LYS A 83 -1.71 8.87 11.30
CA LYS A 83 -2.01 10.31 11.49
C LYS A 83 -1.20 11.18 10.53
N ASN A 84 0.09 10.90 10.38
CA ASN A 84 0.95 11.66 9.48
C ASN A 84 0.57 11.45 8.01
N TYR A 85 0.20 10.24 7.60
CA TYR A 85 -0.25 9.98 6.24
C TYR A 85 -1.58 10.69 5.92
N GLN A 86 -2.55 10.64 6.82
CA GLN A 86 -3.81 11.39 6.68
C GLN A 86 -3.57 12.90 6.56
N LYS A 87 -2.70 13.45 7.42
CA LYS A 87 -2.27 14.86 7.33
C LYS A 87 -1.67 15.18 5.96
N LYS A 88 -0.75 14.33 5.47
CA LYS A 88 -0.13 14.51 4.16
C LYS A 88 -1.11 14.42 2.99
N LEU A 89 -2.12 13.55 3.07
CA LEU A 89 -3.19 13.50 2.06
C LEU A 89 -3.97 14.82 2.01
N ILE A 90 -4.22 15.46 3.15
CA ILE A 90 -4.92 16.75 3.22
C ILE A 90 -4.06 17.88 2.65
N GLU A 91 -2.78 17.92 3.02
CA GLU A 91 -1.82 18.94 2.57
C GLU A 91 -1.53 18.85 1.05
N ASN A 92 -1.67 17.67 0.44
CA ASN A 92 -1.26 17.42 -0.95
C ASN A 92 -2.43 17.05 -1.88
N LYS A 93 -3.66 17.49 -1.56
CA LYS A 93 -4.87 17.17 -2.33
C LYS A 93 -4.75 17.51 -3.82
N ASP A 94 -4.15 18.65 -4.14
CA ASP A 94 -4.02 19.12 -5.53
C ASP A 94 -3.04 18.27 -6.33
N GLN A 95 -1.96 17.81 -5.70
CA GLN A 95 -0.97 16.94 -6.33
C GLN A 95 -1.53 15.54 -6.57
N ALA A 96 -2.34 15.01 -5.65
CA ALA A 96 -3.05 13.75 -5.84
C ALA A 96 -3.96 13.81 -7.08
N ALA A 97 -4.70 14.90 -7.28
CA ALA A 97 -5.56 15.07 -8.46
C ALA A 97 -4.79 15.01 -9.79
N PHE A 98 -3.53 15.45 -9.83
CA PHE A 98 -2.67 15.35 -11.00
C PHE A 98 -2.17 13.91 -11.26
N PHE A 99 -1.71 13.21 -10.22
CA PHE A 99 -1.29 11.80 -10.33
C PHE A 99 -2.45 10.89 -10.80
N ASN A 100 -3.67 11.23 -10.41
CA ASN A 100 -4.86 10.46 -10.75
C ASN A 100 -5.15 10.35 -12.26
N ARG A 101 -4.58 11.22 -13.09
CA ARG A 101 -4.86 11.28 -14.54
C ARG A 101 -4.12 10.24 -15.38
N LYS A 102 -3.00 9.67 -14.87
CA LYS A 102 -2.08 8.85 -15.66
C LYS A 102 -2.20 7.34 -15.41
N LEU A 103 -3.02 6.91 -14.45
CA LEU A 103 -3.20 5.49 -14.16
C LEU A 103 -3.98 4.80 -15.27
N LYS A 104 -3.46 3.66 -15.73
CA LYS A 104 -4.17 2.75 -16.63
C LYS A 104 -5.53 2.41 -16.02
N LYS A 105 -6.54 2.23 -16.87
CA LYS A 105 -7.87 1.75 -16.48
C LYS A 105 -7.99 0.28 -16.90
N PRO A 106 -7.63 -0.69 -16.05
CA PRO A 106 -7.77 -2.10 -16.39
C PRO A 106 -9.25 -2.44 -16.61
N VAL A 107 -9.51 -3.26 -17.62
CA VAL A 107 -10.85 -3.78 -17.93
C VAL A 107 -11.12 -5.07 -17.13
N LEU A 108 -12.36 -5.57 -17.15
CA LEU A 108 -12.83 -6.70 -16.34
C LEU A 108 -12.02 -7.97 -16.57
N LYS A 109 -11.60 -8.25 -17.81
CA LYS A 109 -10.69 -9.36 -18.13
C LYS A 109 -9.33 -9.31 -17.40
N ASN A 110 -8.97 -8.17 -16.79
CA ASN A 110 -7.75 -8.03 -15.99
C ASN A 110 -7.97 -8.25 -14.49
N ARG A 111 -9.21 -8.40 -14.02
CA ARG A 111 -9.58 -8.49 -12.61
C ARG A 111 -8.82 -9.59 -11.89
N GLU A 112 -9.02 -10.84 -12.30
CA GLU A 112 -8.39 -12.00 -11.66
C GLU A 112 -6.86 -11.87 -11.63
N ARG A 113 -6.25 -11.50 -12.76
CA ARG A 113 -4.79 -11.29 -12.85
C ARG A 113 -4.29 -10.25 -11.85
N LEU A 114 -5.02 -9.14 -11.66
CA LEU A 114 -4.63 -8.08 -10.73
C LEU A 114 -4.84 -8.47 -9.28
N LEU A 115 -5.93 -9.17 -8.96
CA LEU A 115 -6.17 -9.67 -7.60
C LEU A 115 -5.12 -10.72 -7.20
N ASN A 116 -4.83 -11.69 -8.09
CA ASN A 116 -3.77 -12.67 -7.88
C ASN A 116 -2.41 -11.98 -7.69
N ARG A 117 -2.11 -10.96 -8.51
CA ARG A 117 -0.87 -10.20 -8.37
C ARG A 117 -0.81 -9.47 -7.03
N LEU A 118 -1.90 -8.84 -6.59
CA LEU A 118 -1.96 -8.16 -5.30
C LEU A 118 -1.69 -9.13 -4.15
N GLN A 119 -2.34 -10.30 -4.16
CA GLN A 119 -2.15 -11.34 -3.16
C GLN A 119 -0.70 -11.84 -3.13
N ILE A 120 -0.12 -12.13 -4.30
CA ILE A 120 1.29 -12.55 -4.42
C ILE A 120 2.23 -11.49 -3.85
N GLN A 121 2.02 -10.20 -4.18
CA GLN A 121 2.88 -9.14 -3.66
C GLN A 121 2.74 -8.99 -2.14
N ASN A 122 1.54 -9.12 -1.58
CA ASN A 122 1.33 -9.10 -0.13
C ASN A 122 2.08 -10.25 0.55
N LYS A 123 1.92 -11.49 0.06
CA LYS A 123 2.65 -12.66 0.60
C LYS A 123 4.16 -12.52 0.47
N LYS A 124 4.65 -11.97 -0.65
CA LYS A 124 6.07 -11.69 -0.85
C LYS A 124 6.60 -10.66 0.15
N LEU A 125 5.82 -9.63 0.48
CA LEU A 125 6.18 -8.63 1.47
C LEU A 125 6.28 -9.27 2.87
N GLN A 126 5.26 -10.05 3.26
CA GLN A 126 5.25 -10.76 4.54
C GLN A 126 6.47 -11.69 4.70
N TYR A 127 6.81 -12.45 3.64
CA TYR A 127 8.01 -13.29 3.62
C TYR A 127 9.29 -12.48 3.85
N LYS A 128 9.44 -11.33 3.15
CA LYS A 128 10.61 -10.45 3.32
C LYS A 128 10.70 -9.87 4.72
N VAL A 129 9.59 -9.40 5.28
CA VAL A 129 9.53 -8.83 6.64
C VAL A 129 10.01 -9.85 7.67
N ASN A 130 9.60 -11.10 7.55
CA ASN A 130 10.04 -12.18 8.43
C ASN A 130 11.54 -12.51 8.30
N LYS A 131 12.16 -12.25 7.14
CA LYS A 131 13.58 -12.52 6.90
C LYS A 131 14.52 -11.36 7.28
N ILE A 132 14.04 -10.13 7.26
CA ILE A 132 14.85 -8.95 7.62
C ILE A 132 15.01 -8.91 9.15
N SER A 133 16.21 -8.65 9.68
CA SER A 133 16.43 -8.51 11.13
C SER A 133 15.73 -7.26 11.70
N ASP A 134 15.35 -7.26 12.97
CA ASP A 134 14.67 -6.11 13.58
C ASP A 134 15.52 -4.84 13.51
N LEU A 135 16.83 -4.94 13.78
CA LEU A 135 17.77 -3.85 13.56
C LEU A 135 17.66 -3.23 12.16
N ASN A 136 17.52 -4.05 11.12
CA ASN A 136 17.41 -3.53 9.75
C ASN A 136 16.03 -2.99 9.43
N LEU A 137 14.97 -3.57 10.02
CA LEU A 137 13.62 -2.99 9.93
C LEU A 137 13.59 -1.58 10.53
N ASP A 138 14.32 -1.37 11.62
CA ASP A 138 14.28 -0.13 12.40
C ASP A 138 15.27 0.93 11.90
N THR A 139 16.36 0.51 11.24
CA THR A 139 17.43 1.44 10.84
C THR A 139 17.55 1.68 9.36
N LEU A 140 17.22 0.72 8.48
CA LEU A 140 17.32 0.98 7.03
C LEU A 140 16.16 1.86 6.58
N VAL A 141 16.48 2.85 5.76
CA VAL A 141 15.52 3.84 5.29
C VAL A 141 15.33 3.71 3.78
N ILE A 142 14.09 3.88 3.32
CA ILE A 142 13.77 4.00 1.90
C ILE A 142 12.84 5.20 1.66
N PRO A 143 12.87 5.80 0.45
CA PRO A 143 12.02 6.94 0.14
C PRO A 143 10.58 6.48 -0.13
N HIS A 144 9.62 7.24 0.38
CA HIS A 144 8.20 7.14 0.07
C HIS A 144 7.74 8.40 -0.69
N PRO A 145 6.95 8.29 -1.79
CA PRO A 145 6.55 9.42 -2.62
C PRO A 145 5.89 10.58 -1.85
N LEU A 146 5.07 10.26 -0.84
CA LEU A 146 4.33 11.26 -0.06
C LEU A 146 4.89 11.49 1.36
N MET A 147 5.54 10.48 1.94
CA MET A 147 5.86 10.45 3.38
C MET A 147 7.32 10.81 3.65
N GLY A 148 8.10 11.06 2.58
CA GLY A 148 9.53 11.22 2.67
C GLY A 148 10.22 9.92 3.03
N LYS A 149 11.34 10.02 3.75
CA LYS A 149 12.14 8.87 4.18
C LYS A 149 11.47 8.15 5.35
N MET A 150 11.30 6.83 5.23
CA MET A 150 10.71 5.96 6.26
C MET A 150 11.63 4.77 6.52
N THR A 151 11.63 4.25 7.75
CA THR A 151 12.28 2.96 8.01
C THR A 151 11.53 1.85 7.28
N ILE A 152 12.17 0.68 7.09
CA ILE A 152 11.47 -0.47 6.50
C ILE A 152 10.29 -0.88 7.39
N ARG A 153 10.40 -0.82 8.72
CA ARG A 153 9.26 -1.12 9.59
C ARG A 153 8.09 -0.17 9.34
N GLU A 154 8.39 1.13 9.26
CA GLU A 154 7.38 2.17 9.09
C GLU A 154 6.64 2.07 7.76
N ILE A 155 7.35 1.85 6.65
CA ILE A 155 6.70 1.77 5.33
C ILE A 155 5.89 0.48 5.17
N VAL A 156 6.28 -0.60 5.87
CA VAL A 156 5.49 -1.85 5.90
C VAL A 156 4.22 -1.65 6.73
N MET A 157 4.31 -1.00 7.90
CA MET A 157 3.13 -0.59 8.68
C MET A 157 2.20 0.32 7.87
N TRP A 158 2.77 1.30 7.17
CA TRP A 158 2.02 2.16 6.26
C TRP A 158 1.32 1.36 5.15
N THR A 159 1.96 0.31 4.61
CA THR A 159 1.38 -0.51 3.54
C THR A 159 0.08 -1.19 3.99
N ALA A 160 0.01 -1.67 5.24
CA ALA A 160 -1.23 -2.22 5.79
C ALA A 160 -2.33 -1.15 5.87
N TYR A 161 -2.01 0.03 6.39
CA TYR A 161 -2.96 1.16 6.45
C TYR A 161 -3.37 1.65 5.06
N HIS A 162 -2.45 1.65 4.09
CA HIS A 162 -2.73 2.09 2.73
C HIS A 162 -3.78 1.20 2.07
N THR A 163 -3.67 -0.11 2.22
CA THR A 163 -4.72 -1.05 1.77
C THR A 163 -6.05 -0.78 2.48
N GLU A 164 -6.05 -0.56 3.78
CA GLU A 164 -7.25 -0.19 4.54
C GLU A 164 -7.88 1.12 4.03
N HIS A 165 -7.07 2.15 3.81
CA HIS A 165 -7.51 3.44 3.29
C HIS A 165 -8.23 3.30 1.95
N HIS A 166 -7.64 2.54 1.01
CA HIS A 166 -8.25 2.27 -0.29
C HIS A 166 -9.53 1.42 -0.16
N THR A 167 -9.55 0.46 0.76
CA THR A 167 -10.73 -0.36 1.05
C THR A 167 -11.89 0.47 1.60
N ASN A 168 -11.61 1.42 2.49
CA ASN A 168 -12.63 2.31 3.04
C ASN A 168 -13.18 3.26 1.97
N ILE A 169 -12.33 3.80 1.09
CA ILE A 169 -12.77 4.59 -0.07
C ILE A 169 -13.74 3.79 -0.94
N LEU A 170 -13.42 2.53 -1.23
CA LEU A 170 -14.26 1.62 -2.01
C LEU A 170 -15.61 1.40 -1.33
N LYS A 171 -15.61 1.02 -0.04
CA LYS A 171 -16.84 0.81 0.75
C LYS A 171 -17.73 2.03 0.80
N GLU A 172 -17.16 3.20 1.08
CA GLU A 172 -17.91 4.45 1.27
C GLU A 172 -18.50 5.00 -0.02
N LYS A 173 -17.79 4.84 -1.14
CA LYS A 173 -18.11 5.59 -2.38
C LYS A 173 -18.61 4.72 -3.51
N TYR A 174 -18.40 3.40 -3.47
CA TYR A 174 -18.62 2.52 -4.62
C TYR A 174 -19.75 1.51 -4.43
N SER A 175 -20.16 1.24 -3.18
CA SER A 175 -21.17 0.21 -2.86
C SER A 175 -22.56 0.43 -3.51
N ASN A 176 -22.89 1.66 -3.93
CA ASN A 176 -24.19 2.01 -4.52
C ASN A 176 -24.08 2.57 -5.96
N ILE A 177 -23.01 2.23 -6.70
CA ILE A 177 -22.80 2.75 -8.07
C ILE A 177 -23.49 1.89 -9.15
N LEU A 178 -24.03 0.73 -8.76
CA LEU A 178 -24.86 -0.13 -9.61
C LEU A 178 -26.34 0.13 -9.35
#